data_AF-A0A9J6QRQ0-F1
#
_entry.id   AF-A0A9J6QRQ0-F1
#
_cell.length_a   1.000
_cell.length_b   1.000
_cell.length_c   1.000
_cell.angle_alpha   90.00
_cell.angle_beta   90.00
_cell.angle_gamma   90.00
#
_symmetry.space_group_name_H-M   'P 1'
#
loop_
_entity.id
_entity.type
_entity.pdbx_description
1 polymer ?
#
loop_
_entity_poly.entity_id
_entity_poly.type
_entity_poly.pdbx_seq_one_letter_code
_entity_poly.pdbx_strand_id
1 'polypeptide(L)' 'MASHEEVYKELKGRTGLNPDIEEELCRRISVIEESGGEIVPHLTKGDWIATWLLIAVTGIIPIIIEAFRYGFQ' A
#
# COMPACT_ATOMS: atom_id res chain seq x y z
N MET A 1 17.90 -7.03 -12.03
CA MET A 1 16.77 -7.98 -12.11
C MET A 1 17.24 -9.21 -11.37
N ALA A 2 16.75 -9.42 -10.15
CA ALA A 2 17.19 -10.55 -9.34
C ALA A 2 16.55 -11.82 -9.90
N SER A 3 17.36 -12.82 -10.23
CA SER A 3 16.87 -14.10 -10.72
C SER A 3 16.14 -14.84 -9.60
N HIS A 4 15.12 -15.64 -9.90
CA HIS A 4 14.46 -16.56 -8.93
C HIS A 4 15.47 -17.32 -8.06
N GLU A 5 16.63 -17.64 -8.63
CA GLU A 5 17.72 -18.34 -7.97
C GLU A 5 18.44 -17.51 -6.88
N GLU A 6 18.46 -16.18 -7.00
CA GLU A 6 18.99 -15.26 -5.99
C GLU A 6 18.04 -15.13 -4.79
N VAL A 7 16.74 -14.94 -5.07
CA VAL A 7 15.67 -14.89 -4.04
C VAL A 7 15.61 -16.21 -3.27
N TYR A 8 15.70 -17.33 -3.97
CA TYR A 8 15.69 -18.66 -3.37
C TYR A 8 16.94 -18.90 -2.50
N LYS A 9 18.13 -18.46 -2.92
CA LYS A 9 19.35 -18.53 -2.09
C LYS A 9 19.25 -17.68 -0.82
N GLU A 10 18.57 -16.55 -0.87
CA GLU A 10 18.48 -15.62 0.26
C GLU A 10 17.45 -16.07 1.31
N LEU A 11 16.33 -16.64 0.86
CA LEU A 11 15.19 -16.95 1.73
C LEU A 11 15.13 -18.40 2.20
N LYS A 12 15.71 -19.36 1.45
CA LYS A 12 15.64 -20.79 1.78
C LYS A 12 16.21 -21.10 3.15
N GLY A 13 15.42 -21.77 3.99
CA GLY A 13 15.77 -22.18 5.34
C GLY A 13 15.72 -21.06 6.38
N ARG A 14 15.32 -19.84 6.01
CA ARG A 14 15.22 -18.68 6.92
C ARG A 14 13.80 -18.34 7.32
N THR A 15 12.80 -18.88 6.60
CA THR A 15 11.38 -18.59 6.85
C THR A 15 10.77 -19.41 7.99
N GLY A 16 11.38 -20.55 8.36
CA GLY A 16 10.85 -21.47 9.36
C GLY A 16 9.55 -22.17 8.92
N LEU A 17 9.22 -22.10 7.64
CA LEU A 17 8.03 -22.70 7.04
C LEU A 17 8.32 -24.10 6.51
N ASN A 18 7.26 -24.86 6.25
CA ASN A 18 7.38 -26.14 5.56
C ASN A 18 7.99 -25.91 4.16
N PRO A 19 8.96 -26.71 3.70
CA PRO A 19 9.61 -26.57 2.39
C PRO A 19 8.68 -26.29 1.21
N ASP A 20 7.50 -26.92 1.15
CA ASP A 20 6.53 -26.69 0.06
C ASP A 20 5.96 -25.26 0.07
N ILE A 21 5.76 -24.69 1.26
CA ILE A 21 5.25 -23.34 1.47
C ILE A 21 6.36 -22.31 1.21
N GLU A 22 7.59 -22.65 1.60
CA GLU A 22 8.76 -21.81 1.40
C GLU A 22 9.11 -21.67 -0.09
N GLU A 23 8.99 -22.75 -0.87
CA GLU A 23 9.17 -22.74 -2.32
C GLU A 23 8.11 -21.87 -3.03
N GLU A 24 6.84 -22.01 -2.65
CA GLU A 24 5.77 -21.18 -3.19
C GLU A 24 5.91 -19.70 -2.80
N LEU A 25 6.41 -19.41 -1.59
CA LEU A 25 6.75 -18.05 -1.17
C LEU A 25 7.87 -17.44 -2.00
N CYS A 26 8.96 -18.18 -2.20
CA CYS A 26 10.08 -17.72 -3.05
C CYS A 26 9.60 -17.47 -4.49
N ARG A 27 8.74 -18.36 -5.02
CA ARG A 27 8.13 -18.18 -6.35
C ARG A 27 7.31 -16.89 -6.41
N ARG A 28 6.44 -16.63 -5.43
CA ARG A 28 5.63 -15.41 -5.41
C ARG A 28 6.46 -14.15 -5.28
N ILE A 29 7.49 -14.17 -4.42
CA ILE A 29 8.39 -13.03 -4.21
C ILE A 29 9.18 -12.74 -5.49
N SER A 30 9.67 -13.77 -6.19
CA SER A 30 10.37 -13.58 -7.47
C SER A 30 9.48 -12.93 -8.53
N VAL A 31 8.20 -13.33 -8.62
CA VAL A 31 7.22 -12.71 -9.55
C VAL A 31 6.97 -11.24 -9.17
N ILE A 32 6.92 -10.93 -7.88
CA ILE A 32 6.74 -9.57 -7.37
C ILE A 32 7.95 -8.69 -7.71
N GLU A 33 9.17 -9.20 -7.49
CA GLU A 33 10.41 -8.47 -7.80
C GLU A 33 10.62 -8.29 -9.30
N GLU A 34 10.28 -9.30 -10.11
CA GLU A 34 10.31 -9.22 -11.58
C GLU A 34 9.29 -8.20 -12.10
N SER A 35 8.15 -8.07 -11.42
CA SER A 35 7.14 -7.04 -11.67
C SER A 35 7.53 -5.65 -11.11
N GLY A 36 8.74 -5.49 -10.58
CA GLY A 36 9.24 -4.20 -10.05
C GLY A 36 8.67 -3.80 -8.70
N GLY A 37 8.01 -4.70 -7.97
CA GLY A 37 7.41 -4.43 -6.66
C GLY A 37 6.12 -3.60 -6.71
N GLU A 38 5.57 -3.32 -7.89
CA GLU A 38 4.33 -2.56 -8.08
C GLU A 38 3.09 -3.46 -7.85
N ILE A 39 2.99 -4.12 -6.69
CA ILE A 39 1.74 -4.83 -6.30
C ILE A 39 0.63 -3.82 -6.00
N VAL A 40 1.01 -2.63 -5.55
CA VAL A 40 0.09 -1.54 -5.24
C VAL A 40 0.34 -0.44 -6.26
N PRO A 41 -0.62 -0.16 -7.17
CA PRO A 41 -0.47 0.95 -8.10
C PRO A 41 -0.28 2.23 -7.30
N HIS A 42 0.72 3.03 -7.68
CA HIS A 42 0.93 4.32 -7.06
C HIS A 42 -0.36 5.15 -7.14
N LEU A 43 -0.80 5.67 -5.98
CA LEU A 43 -1.94 6.58 -5.92
C LEU A 43 -1.70 7.72 -6.89
N THR A 44 -2.61 7.85 -7.86
CA THR A 44 -2.49 8.86 -8.89
C THR A 44 -2.65 10.24 -8.28
N LYS A 45 -2.20 11.29 -8.98
CA LYS A 45 -2.45 12.67 -8.55
C LYS A 45 -3.96 12.94 -8.36
N GLY A 46 -4.81 12.26 -9.12
CA GLY A 46 -6.27 12.31 -8.98
C GLY A 46 -6.76 11.74 -7.65
N ASP A 47 -6.22 10.60 -7.22
CA ASP A 47 -6.60 9.95 -5.95
C ASP A 47 -6.24 10.84 -4.75
N TRP A 48 -5.12 11.57 -4.84
CA TRP A 48 -4.74 12.56 -3.83
C TRP A 48 -5.72 13.74 -3.77
N ILE A 49 -6.13 14.28 -4.92
CA ILE A 49 -7.12 15.36 -4.98
C ILE A 49 -8.46 14.90 -4.39
N ALA A 50 -8.91 13.70 -4.75
CA ALA A 50 -10.14 13.11 -4.22
C ALA A 50 -10.07 12.91 -2.69
N THR A 51 -8.92 12.44 -2.19
CA THR A 51 -8.68 12.27 -0.74
C THR A 51 -8.78 13.61 0.00
N TRP A 52 -8.14 14.66 -0.51
CA TRP A 52 -8.24 16.00 0.09
C TRP A 52 -9.66 16.56 0.07
N LEU A 53 -10.41 16.33 -1.01
CA LEU A 53 -11.81 16.72 -1.12
C LEU A 53 -12.68 16.01 -0.06
N LEU A 54 -12.50 14.71 0.13
CA LEU A 54 -13.23 13.93 1.14
C LEU A 54 -12.92 14.44 2.55
N ILE A 55 -11.66 14.74 2.86
CA ILE A 55 -11.24 15.31 4.15
C ILE A 55 -11.88 16.69 4.34
N ALA A 56 -11.88 17.53 3.31
CA ALA A 56 -12.47 18.86 3.40
C ALA A 56 -13.99 18.79 3.68
N VAL A 57 -14.72 17.95 2.96
CA VAL A 57 -16.18 17.82 3.09
C VAL A 57 -16.60 17.21 4.42
N THR A 58 -15.86 16.24 4.93
CA THR A 58 -16.23 15.51 6.16
C THR A 58 -15.63 16.12 7.43
N GLY A 59 -14.44 16.72 7.34
CA GLY A 59 -13.71 17.25 8.49
C GLY A 59 -13.79 18.77 8.60
N ILE A 60 -13.55 19.51 7.52
CA ILE A 60 -13.34 20.96 7.61
C ILE A 60 -14.66 21.72 7.48
N ILE A 61 -15.45 21.41 6.45
CA ILE A 61 -16.71 22.11 6.15
C ILE A 61 -17.72 22.06 7.31
N PRO A 62 -17.96 20.91 7.97
CA PRO A 62 -18.92 20.84 9.08
C PRO A 62 -18.49 21.68 10.28
N ILE A 63 -17.19 21.68 10.59
CA ILE A 63 -16.61 22.49 11.67
C ILE A 63 -16.79 23.98 11.37
N ILE A 64 -16.53 24.41 10.14
CA ILE A 64 -16.72 25.81 9.72
C ILE A 64 -18.19 26.21 9.84
N ILE A 65 -19.11 25.40 9.32
CA ILE A 65 -20.55 25.66 9.40
C ILE A 65 -20.99 25.82 10.86
N GLU A 66 -20.55 24.91 11.72
CA GLU A 66 -20.90 24.93 13.12
C GLU A 66 -20.27 26.12 13.87
N ALA A 67 -19.02 26.47 13.54
CA ALA A 67 -18.35 27.65 14.07
C ALA A 67 -19.06 28.95 13.68
N PHE A 68 -19.54 29.07 12.42
CA PHE A 68 -20.36 30.20 12.01
C PHE A 68 -21.73 30.21 12.71
N ARG A 69 -22.34 29.04 12.94
CA ARG A 69 -23.61 28.91 13.65
C ARG A 69 -23.51 29.40 15.10
N TYR A 70 -22.42 29.07 15.80
CA TYR A 70 -22.20 29.49 17.18
C TYR A 70 -21.58 30.87 17.34
N GLY A 71 -20.76 31.32 16.37
CA GLY A 71 -20.09 32.63 16.42
C GLY A 71 -20.98 33.82 16.03
N PHE A 72 -22.18 33.57 15.50
CA PHE A 72 -23.18 34.59 15.14
C PHE A 72 -24.36 34.67 16.13
N GLN A 73 -24.24 34.02 17.30
CA GLN A 73 -25.11 34.20 18.47
C GLN A 73 -24.50 35.20 19.44
#